data_AF-A0A1C5ZUN0-F1
#
_entry.id   AF-A0A1C5ZUN0-F1
#
_cell.length_a   1.000
_cell.length_b   1.000
_cell.length_c   1.000
_cell.angle_alpha   90.00
_cell.angle_beta   90.00
_cell.angle_gamma   90.00
#
_symmetry.space_group_name_H-M   'P 1'
#
loop_
_entity.id
_entity.type
_entity.pdbx_description
1 polymer ?
#
loop_
_entity_poly.entity_id
_entity_poly.type
_entity_poly.pdbx_seq_one_letter_code
_entity_poly.pdbx_strand_id
1 'polypeptide(L)' 'MAKRRPSGDGMVRKREDGRWEGRIIIGHEENGNPIFRYIYADTQKELTAKLRQSITA' A
#
# COMPACT_ATOMS: atom_id res chain seq x y z
N MET A 1 13.23 16.42 4.21
CA MET A 1 11.91 16.39 3.52
C MET A 1 11.63 14.95 3.10
N ALA A 2 10.64 14.30 3.70
CA ALA A 2 10.26 12.95 3.30
C ALA A 2 9.68 13.02 1.88
N LYS A 3 10.36 12.38 0.92
CA LYS A 3 9.98 12.31 -0.50
C LYS A 3 8.54 11.81 -0.59
N ARG A 4 7.58 12.73 -0.81
CA ARG A 4 6.18 12.41 -1.03
C ARG A 4 6.11 11.51 -2.27
N ARG A 5 5.69 10.27 -2.06
CA ARG A 5 5.51 9.30 -3.13
C ARG A 5 4.31 9.75 -3.99
N PRO A 6 4.32 9.49 -5.31
CA PRO A 6 3.19 9.81 -6.17
C PRO A 6 1.91 9.22 -5.55
N SER A 7 0.88 10.05 -5.47
CA SER A 7 -0.42 9.76 -4.87
C SER A 7 -0.98 8.45 -5.44
N GLY A 8 -0.91 7.37 -4.67
CA GLY A 8 -1.32 6.02 -5.11
C GLY A 8 -0.41 4.88 -4.66
N ASP A 9 0.87 5.13 -4.36
CA ASP A 9 1.83 4.07 -3.98
C ASP A 9 1.55 3.45 -2.59
N GLY A 10 0.68 4.08 -1.80
CA GLY A 10 0.32 3.64 -0.46
C GLY A 10 1.43 3.82 0.58
N MET A 11 1.15 3.39 1.80
CA MET A 11 2.05 3.42 2.93
C MET A 11 2.67 2.05 3.14
N VAL A 12 4.00 1.98 3.12
CA VAL A 12 4.78 0.75 3.34
C VAL A 12 5.56 0.90 4.64
N ARG A 13 5.34 -0.01 5.59
CA ARG A 13 6.02 -0.04 6.89
C ARG A 13 6.57 -1.44 7.17
N LYS A 14 7.80 -1.50 7.69
CA LYS A 14 8.36 -2.75 8.23
C LYS A 14 7.94 -2.89 9.70
N ARG A 15 7.50 -4.08 10.07
CA ARG A 15 7.18 -4.47 11.45
C ARG A 15 8.41 -4.99 12.18
N GLU A 16 8.29 -5.04 13.49
CA GLU A 16 9.34 -5.54 14.39
C GLU A 16 9.56 -7.06 14.22
N ASP A 17 8.55 -7.79 13.73
CA ASP A 17 8.63 -9.21 13.38
C ASP A 17 9.35 -9.48 12.03
N GLY A 18 9.77 -8.43 11.32
CA GLY A 18 10.43 -8.54 10.02
C GLY A 18 9.48 -8.53 8.82
N ARG A 19 8.16 -8.62 9.03
CA ARG A 19 7.16 -8.54 7.95
C ARG A 19 6.95 -7.12 7.48
N TRP A 20 6.44 -6.99 6.28
CA TRP A 20 6.10 -5.72 5.64
C TRP A 20 4.59 -5.55 5.57
N GLU A 21 4.12 -4.40 6.04
CA GLU A 21 2.74 -3.95 5.95
C GLU A 21 2.63 -2.86 4.90
N GLY A 22 1.77 -3.08 3.91
CA GLY A 22 1.39 -2.10 2.91
C GLY A 22 -0.08 -1.70 3.09
N ARG A 23 -0.37 -0.41 2.99
CA ARG A 23 -1.73 0.13 2.95
C ARG A 23 -1.88 1.01 1.73
N ILE A 24 -2.72 0.63 0.78
CA ILE A 24 -3.05 1.44 -0.40
C ILE A 24 -4.51 1.86 -0.36
N ILE A 25 -4.80 2.98 -1.02
CA ILE A 25 -6.18 3.36 -1.36
C ILE A 25 -6.46 2.69 -2.71
N ILE A 26 -7.45 1.78 -2.74
CA ILE A 26 -7.84 1.06 -3.96
C ILE A 26 -9.04 1.71 -4.66
N GLY A 27 -9.66 2.71 -4.02
CA GLY A 27 -10.83 3.38 -4.55
C GLY A 27 -11.42 4.30 -3.51
N HIS A 28 -12.57 4.89 -3.84
CA HIS A 28 -13.40 5.64 -2.90
C HIS A 28 -14.79 5.00 -2.92
N GLU A 29 -15.41 4.85 -1.75
CA GLU A 29 -16.82 4.46 -1.64
C GLU A 29 -17.71 5.54 -2.28
N GLU A 30 -18.98 5.23 -2.51
CA GLU A 30 -19.97 6.20 -3.01
C GLU A 30 -20.06 7.48 -2.17
N ASN A 31 -19.77 7.37 -0.87
CA ASN A 31 -19.75 8.50 0.06
C ASN A 31 -18.46 9.34 -0.01
N GLY A 32 -17.53 9.03 -0.92
CA GLY A 32 -16.24 9.71 -1.06
C GLY A 32 -15.18 9.26 -0.07
N ASN A 33 -15.46 8.26 0.78
CA ASN A 33 -14.50 7.74 1.74
C ASN A 33 -13.46 6.86 1.03
N PRO A 34 -12.15 7.04 1.28
CA PRO A 34 -11.13 6.20 0.69
C PRO A 34 -11.22 4.75 1.19
N ILE A 35 -11.31 3.80 0.26
CA ILE A 35 -11.27 2.38 0.55
C ILE A 35 -9.81 1.96 0.68
N PHE A 36 -9.43 1.54 1.88
CA PHE A 36 -8.08 1.07 2.16
C PHE A 36 -7.98 -0.44 2.04
N ARG A 37 -6.96 -0.91 1.33
CA ARG A 37 -6.56 -2.31 1.30
C ARG A 37 -5.26 -2.49 2.04
N TYR A 38 -5.25 -3.48 2.95
CA TYR A 38 -4.07 -3.90 3.70
C TYR A 38 -3.45 -5.11 3.00
N ILE A 39 -2.16 -5.05 2.74
CA ILE A 39 -1.38 -6.11 2.11
C ILE A 39 -0.20 -6.43 3.02
N TYR A 40 0.05 -7.72 3.22
CA TYR A 40 1.19 -8.22 3.98
C TYR A 40 2.14 -8.98 3.06
N ALA A 41 3.44 -8.81 3.29
CA ALA A 41 4.47 -9.56 2.60
C ALA A 41 5.70 -9.73 3.48
N ASP A 42 6.52 -10.73 3.20
CA ASP A 42 7.75 -10.98 3.94
C ASP A 42 8.89 -10.06 3.49
N THR A 43 8.80 -9.51 2.27
CA THR A 43 9.81 -8.60 1.71
C THR A 43 9.21 -7.31 1.14
N GLN A 44 10.00 -6.22 1.15
CA GLN A 44 9.63 -4.94 0.54
C GLN A 44 9.31 -5.10 -0.95
N LYS A 45 10.08 -5.94 -1.64
CA LYS A 45 9.95 -6.17 -3.09
C LYS A 45 8.61 -6.83 -3.40
N GLU A 46 8.25 -7.88 -2.68
CA GLU A 46 6.93 -8.53 -2.83
C GLU A 46 5.80 -7.59 -2.48
N LEU A 47 5.93 -6.82 -1.39
CA LEU A 47 4.91 -5.84 -1.02
C LEU A 47 4.70 -4.84 -2.15
N THR A 48 5.78 -4.26 -2.67
CA THR A 48 5.71 -3.29 -3.76
C THR A 48 5.12 -3.89 -5.05
N ALA A 49 5.43 -5.16 -5.36
CA ALA A 49 4.85 -5.87 -6.49
C ALA A 49 3.34 -6.08 -6.33
N LYS A 50 2.88 -6.53 -5.15
CA LYS A 50 1.46 -6.70 -4.83
C LYS A 50 0.70 -5.38 -4.84
N LEU A 51 1.31 -4.30 -4.33
CA LEU A 51 0.72 -2.95 -4.36
C LEU A 51 0.53 -2.46 -5.80
N ARG A 52 1.55 -2.60 -6.66
CA ARG A 52 1.45 -2.23 -8.08
C ARG A 52 0.37 -3.03 -8.81
N GLN A 53 0.32 -4.35 -8.61
CA GLN A 53 -0.73 -5.19 -9.21
C GLN A 53 -2.14 -4.77 -8.76
N SER A 54 -2.30 -4.28 -7.53
CA SER A 54 -3.59 -3.86 -6.99
C SER A 54 -4.05 -2.49 -7.49
N ILE A 55 -3.19 -1.71 -8.16
CA ILE A 55 -3.50 -0.38 -8.71
C ILE A 55 -3.79 -0.46 -10.21
N THR A 56 -3.22 -1.45 -10.92
CA THR A 56 -3.37 -1.62 -12.37
C THR A 56 -4.55 -2.50 -12.77
N ALA A 57 -5.25 -3.13 -11.81
CA ALA A 57 -6.45 -3.94 -12.03
C ALA A 57 -7.72 -3.08 -11.93
#